data_AF-A0A497J6I6-F1
#
_entry.id   AF-A0A497J6I6-F1
#
_cell.length_a   1.000
_cell.length_b   1.000
_cell.length_c   1.000
_cell.angle_alpha   90.00
_cell.angle_beta   90.00
_cell.angle_gamma   90.00
#
_symmetry.space_group_name_H-M   'P 1'
#
loop_
_entity.id
_entity.type
_entity.pdbx_description
1 polymer ?
#
loop_
_entity_poly.entity_id
_entity_poly.type
_entity_poly.pdbx_seq_one_letter_code
_entity_poly.pdbx_strand_id
1 'polypeptide(L)'
;MKFITYEALRRPEVLRWHERIIERYSPPGGIKLTIILPCSAKKPYSKSRSHRIFREYIRKGAGDKLSMVHEIILTSPLGLVPRELEASYPANCYDIPVTGEWTELEREYCSKLLKDYLSKAKVNAIAHVDGALREICEHENITLTKENIMSKVSLKDLEEKIRETLKDLEYSEVEQDYKIRKICDFQFGKGASKFLFPQNIKMRGNQIFLDNEQVAALNRHGYLSLTLKGGELLRDFGSYLVEISFLPETNNIFCSGIIKADSVIRPGDEVIVLYNNEVVGVGKAILSGEEMVKAKKGLAIALRHRRKCAR
;
A
#
# COMPACT_ATOMS: atom_id res chain seq x y z
N MET A 1 -0.11 -14.83 -6.63
CA MET A 1 -1.37 -14.88 -7.42
C MET A 1 -0.99 -15.17 -8.86
N LYS A 2 -1.54 -16.20 -9.50
CA LYS A 2 -1.26 -16.48 -10.92
C LYS A 2 -2.38 -15.89 -11.78
N PHE A 3 -2.00 -15.11 -12.78
CA PHE A 3 -2.90 -14.58 -13.80
C PHE A 3 -2.87 -15.54 -14.98
N ILE A 4 -3.90 -16.37 -15.08
CA ILE A 4 -3.98 -17.49 -16.04
C ILE A 4 -4.91 -17.12 -17.21
N THR A 5 -6.00 -16.42 -16.92
CA THR A 5 -7.03 -15.98 -17.87
C THR A 5 -7.51 -14.57 -17.52
N TYR A 6 -8.30 -13.94 -18.39
CA TYR A 6 -8.85 -12.60 -18.20
C TYR A 6 -9.78 -12.49 -16.97
N GLU A 7 -10.40 -13.59 -16.53
CA GLU A 7 -11.18 -13.64 -15.28
C GLU A 7 -10.32 -13.33 -14.05
N ALA A 8 -8.99 -13.47 -14.14
CA ALA A 8 -8.11 -13.11 -13.04
C ALA A 8 -8.15 -11.60 -12.70
N LEU A 9 -8.64 -10.74 -13.61
CA LEU A 9 -8.92 -9.32 -13.35
C LEU A 9 -10.07 -9.13 -12.35
N ARG A 10 -10.99 -10.09 -12.27
CA ARG A 10 -12.15 -10.07 -11.36
C ARG A 10 -11.89 -10.79 -10.04
N ARG A 11 -10.64 -11.19 -9.78
CA ARG A 11 -10.29 -11.84 -8.50
C ARG A 11 -10.57 -10.88 -7.34
N PRO A 12 -11.12 -11.37 -6.22
CA PRO A 12 -11.46 -10.51 -5.09
C PRO A 12 -10.28 -9.68 -4.57
N GLU A 13 -9.05 -10.20 -4.60
CA GLU A 13 -7.86 -9.45 -4.19
C GLU A 13 -7.48 -8.30 -5.16
N VAL A 14 -7.81 -8.42 -6.45
CA VAL A 14 -7.57 -7.37 -7.46
C VAL A 14 -8.61 -6.27 -7.31
N LEU A 15 -9.90 -6.63 -7.27
CA LEU A 15 -10.99 -5.67 -7.10
C LEU A 15 -10.84 -4.90 -5.78
N ARG A 16 -10.52 -5.60 -4.69
CA ARG A 16 -10.24 -4.98 -3.39
C ARG A 16 -9.02 -4.07 -3.43
N TRP A 17 -8.00 -4.40 -4.21
CA TRP A 17 -6.85 -3.51 -4.39
C TRP A 17 -7.29 -2.21 -5.06
N HIS A 18 -8.03 -2.29 -6.17
CA HIS A 18 -8.55 -1.12 -6.88
C HIS A 18 -9.42 -0.25 -5.96
N GLU A 19 -10.36 -0.86 -5.24
CA GLU A 19 -11.22 -0.16 -4.25
C GLU A 19 -10.39 0.53 -3.18
N ARG A 20 -9.40 -0.15 -2.58
CA ARG A 20 -8.55 0.43 -1.53
C ARG A 20 -7.65 1.56 -2.06
N ILE A 21 -7.17 1.48 -3.30
CA ILE A 21 -6.44 2.60 -3.91
C ILE A 21 -7.35 3.83 -4.03
N ILE A 22 -8.59 3.65 -4.49
CA ILE A 22 -9.54 4.77 -4.64
C ILE A 22 -9.98 5.32 -3.28
N GLU A 23 -10.34 4.46 -2.33
CA GLU A 23 -10.96 4.91 -1.08
C GLU A 23 -9.93 5.33 -0.02
N ARG A 24 -8.80 4.62 0.05
CA ARG A 24 -7.88 4.70 1.18
C ARG A 24 -6.57 5.40 0.83
N TYR A 25 -6.10 5.27 -0.40
CA TYR A 25 -4.83 5.85 -0.80
C TYR A 25 -4.97 7.33 -1.16
N SER A 26 -3.97 8.11 -0.74
CA SER A 26 -3.79 9.51 -1.13
C SER A 26 -2.29 9.75 -1.30
N PRO A 27 -1.86 10.49 -2.34
CA PRO A 27 -0.44 10.78 -2.56
C PRO A 27 0.22 11.46 -1.34
N PRO A 28 1.55 11.34 -1.17
CA PRO A 28 2.26 12.02 -0.10
C PRO A 28 2.14 13.55 -0.22
N GLY A 29 2.03 14.24 0.93
CA GLY A 29 2.02 15.71 0.94
C GLY A 29 3.37 16.27 0.51
N GLY A 30 3.35 17.45 -0.14
CA GLY A 30 4.55 18.18 -0.54
C GLY A 30 5.24 17.69 -1.82
N ILE A 31 4.76 16.61 -2.44
CA ILE A 31 5.25 16.18 -3.75
C ILE A 31 4.95 17.27 -4.79
N LYS A 32 5.81 17.37 -5.81
CA LYS A 32 5.65 18.31 -6.94
C LYS A 32 5.69 17.64 -8.30
N LEU A 33 6.08 16.36 -8.35
CA LEU A 33 6.20 15.60 -9.58
C LEU A 33 5.86 14.13 -9.32
N THR A 34 5.02 13.55 -10.17
CA THR A 34 4.79 12.11 -10.23
C THR A 34 5.56 11.50 -11.41
N ILE A 35 6.28 10.41 -11.18
CA ILE A 35 6.89 9.58 -12.23
C ILE A 35 6.11 8.29 -12.35
N ILE A 36 5.66 8.00 -13.56
CA ILE A 36 4.92 6.79 -13.92
C ILE A 36 5.89 5.82 -14.58
N LEU A 37 6.01 4.62 -14.02
CA LEU A 37 6.91 3.57 -14.47
C LEU A 37 6.11 2.31 -14.83
N PRO A 38 6.62 1.45 -15.73
CA PRO A 38 6.02 0.14 -15.97
C PRO A 38 6.38 -0.82 -14.84
N CYS A 39 5.68 -1.94 -14.75
CA CYS A 39 6.07 -3.04 -13.88
C CYS A 39 7.35 -3.74 -14.35
N SER A 40 7.89 -4.60 -13.48
CA SER A 40 8.99 -5.51 -13.79
C SER A 40 8.67 -6.94 -13.35
N ALA A 41 9.27 -7.92 -14.02
CA ALA A 41 9.15 -9.34 -13.65
C ALA A 41 9.56 -9.60 -12.19
N LYS A 42 10.70 -9.03 -11.77
CA LYS A 42 11.16 -9.11 -10.38
C LYS A 42 10.33 -8.18 -9.50
N LYS A 43 9.76 -8.73 -8.43
CA LYS A 43 9.00 -8.00 -7.39
C LYS A 43 9.70 -8.14 -6.03
N PRO A 44 9.64 -7.14 -5.14
CA PRO A 44 9.14 -5.77 -5.38
C PRO A 44 9.92 -5.06 -6.50
N TYR A 45 9.26 -4.21 -7.28
CA TYR A 45 9.79 -3.68 -8.54
C TYR A 45 11.10 -2.92 -8.35
N SER A 46 11.25 -2.20 -7.23
CA SER A 46 12.49 -1.50 -6.87
C SER A 46 13.74 -2.39 -6.81
N LYS A 47 13.60 -3.71 -6.65
CA LYS A 47 14.72 -4.65 -6.65
C LYS A 47 15.09 -5.17 -8.04
N SER A 48 14.34 -4.80 -9.08
CA SER A 48 14.63 -5.16 -10.47
C SER A 48 15.78 -4.32 -11.04
N ARG A 49 16.41 -4.83 -12.11
CA ARG A 49 17.48 -4.12 -12.82
C ARG A 49 16.95 -2.82 -13.46
N SER A 50 15.80 -2.87 -14.12
CA SER A 50 15.20 -1.71 -14.79
C SER A 50 14.89 -0.58 -13.81
N HIS A 51 14.19 -0.85 -12.71
CA HIS A 51 13.89 0.20 -11.72
C HIS A 51 15.13 0.74 -10.99
N ARG A 52 16.21 -0.04 -10.86
CA ARG A 52 17.48 0.49 -10.36
C ARG A 52 18.06 1.53 -11.32
N ILE A 53 18.01 1.26 -12.62
CA ILE A 53 18.45 2.18 -13.67
C ILE A 53 17.53 3.40 -13.73
N PHE A 54 16.21 3.24 -13.80
CA PHE A 54 15.27 4.37 -13.82
C PHE A 54 15.51 5.32 -12.65
N ARG A 55 15.64 4.78 -11.44
CA ARG A 55 15.91 5.60 -10.24
C ARG A 55 17.26 6.30 -10.26
N GLU A 56 18.25 5.77 -10.95
CA GLU A 56 19.52 6.49 -11.14
C GLU A 56 19.31 7.79 -11.93
N TYR A 57 18.56 7.71 -13.04
CA TYR A 57 18.25 8.87 -13.88
C TYR A 57 17.24 9.82 -13.22
N ILE A 58 16.25 9.29 -12.49
CA ILE A 58 15.34 10.11 -11.66
C ILE A 58 16.13 10.92 -10.63
N ARG A 59 17.10 10.30 -9.93
CA ARG A 59 17.98 11.01 -8.99
C ARG A 59 18.82 12.08 -9.66
N LYS A 60 19.41 11.78 -10.82
CA LYS A 60 20.21 12.74 -11.59
C LYS A 60 19.38 13.95 -12.05
N GLY A 61 18.15 13.72 -12.50
CA GLY A 61 17.25 14.78 -12.94
C GLY A 61 16.70 15.61 -11.78
N ALA A 62 16.35 14.97 -10.67
CA ALA A 62 15.72 15.64 -9.53
C ALA A 62 16.72 16.35 -8.60
N GLY A 63 17.97 15.89 -8.53
CA GLY A 63 19.00 16.49 -7.68
C GLY A 63 18.59 16.54 -6.21
N ASP A 64 18.68 17.73 -5.61
CA ASP A 64 18.28 18.05 -4.24
C ASP A 64 16.76 18.00 -4.01
N LYS A 65 15.95 18.11 -5.08
CA LYS A 65 14.48 18.05 -5.03
C LYS A 65 13.92 16.63 -5.12
N LEU A 66 14.76 15.59 -4.97
CA LEU A 66 14.35 14.18 -5.06
C LEU A 66 13.19 13.82 -4.13
N SER A 67 13.13 14.40 -2.93
CA SER A 67 12.04 14.13 -1.96
C SER A 67 10.67 14.51 -2.49
N MET A 68 10.59 15.48 -3.40
CA MET A 68 9.34 15.97 -4.01
C MET A 68 8.88 15.09 -5.19
N VAL A 69 9.66 14.08 -5.57
CA VAL A 69 9.33 13.16 -6.66
C VAL A 69 8.67 11.91 -6.09
N HIS A 70 7.43 11.65 -6.51
CA HIS A 70 6.69 10.45 -6.17
C HIS A 70 6.68 9.46 -7.34
N GLU A 71 6.79 8.17 -7.04
CA GLU A 71 6.82 7.12 -8.07
C GLU A 71 5.56 6.25 -7.98
N ILE A 72 4.87 6.10 -9.11
CA ILE A 72 3.79 5.12 -9.26
C ILE A 72 4.13 4.14 -10.39
N ILE A 73 3.60 2.92 -10.27
CA ILE A 73 3.85 1.83 -11.21
C ILE A 73 2.52 1.43 -11.83
N LEU A 74 2.43 1.49 -13.15
CA LEU A 74 1.26 0.96 -13.88
C LEU A 74 1.50 -0.49 -14.26
N THR A 75 0.48 -1.31 -14.07
CA THR A 75 0.57 -2.75 -14.31
C THR A 75 -0.79 -3.40 -14.45
N SER A 76 -0.86 -4.54 -15.12
CA SER A 76 -1.99 -5.46 -15.02
C SER A 76 -1.64 -6.61 -14.07
N PRO A 77 -2.57 -7.10 -13.24
CA PRO A 77 -3.98 -6.72 -13.14
C PRO A 77 -4.28 -5.57 -12.15
N LEU A 78 -3.28 -5.09 -11.42
CA LEU A 78 -3.51 -4.17 -10.29
C LEU A 78 -3.80 -2.72 -10.69
N GLY A 79 -3.63 -2.38 -11.96
CA GLY A 79 -3.79 -1.05 -12.53
C GLY A 79 -2.68 -0.10 -12.08
N LEU A 80 -2.72 0.36 -10.83
CA LEU A 80 -1.79 1.32 -10.25
C LEU A 80 -1.25 0.83 -8.90
N VAL A 81 0.07 0.88 -8.76
CA VAL A 81 0.78 0.52 -7.52
C VAL A 81 1.69 1.68 -7.11
N PRO A 82 1.37 2.40 -6.02
CA PRO A 82 2.30 3.35 -5.41
C PRO A 82 3.57 2.65 -4.93
N ARG A 83 4.73 3.30 -5.06
CA ARG A 83 6.04 2.70 -4.76
C ARG A 83 6.13 2.08 -3.36
N GLU A 84 5.54 2.72 -2.37
CA GLU A 84 5.51 2.29 -0.97
C GLU A 84 4.65 1.03 -0.75
N LEU A 85 3.71 0.73 -1.65
CA LEU A 85 2.86 -0.46 -1.58
C LEU A 85 3.38 -1.62 -2.45
N GLU A 86 4.51 -1.47 -3.15
CA GLU A 86 5.03 -2.51 -4.05
C GLU A 86 5.42 -3.82 -3.34
N ALA A 87 5.71 -3.73 -2.03
CA ALA A 87 6.05 -4.87 -1.18
C ALA A 87 4.81 -5.51 -0.56
N SER A 88 3.63 -4.88 -0.72
CA SER A 88 2.37 -5.34 -0.16
C SER A 88 1.73 -6.41 -1.03
N TYR A 89 1.06 -7.40 -0.42
CA TYR A 89 0.22 -8.32 -1.19
C TYR A 89 -0.99 -7.58 -1.77
N PRO A 90 -1.39 -7.79 -3.04
CA PRO A 90 -0.85 -8.76 -3.99
C PRO A 90 0.28 -8.25 -4.91
N ALA A 91 0.66 -6.97 -4.85
CA ALA A 91 1.67 -6.36 -5.72
C ALA A 91 3.03 -7.06 -5.69
N ASN A 92 3.42 -7.63 -4.56
CA ASN A 92 4.72 -8.29 -4.40
C ASN A 92 4.81 -9.71 -5.01
N CYS A 93 3.70 -10.37 -5.36
CA CYS A 93 3.71 -11.80 -5.67
C CYS A 93 2.66 -12.25 -6.70
N TYR A 94 2.14 -11.35 -7.53
CA TYR A 94 1.41 -11.77 -8.72
C TYR A 94 2.36 -12.27 -9.81
N ASP A 95 1.85 -13.08 -10.71
CA ASP A 95 2.54 -13.62 -11.87
C ASP A 95 1.61 -13.48 -13.07
N ILE A 96 2.11 -12.96 -14.18
CA ILE A 96 1.33 -12.64 -15.38
C ILE A 96 2.18 -12.91 -16.62
N PRO A 97 1.65 -13.59 -17.65
CA PRO A 97 2.34 -13.69 -18.92
C PRO A 97 2.50 -12.29 -19.53
N VAL A 98 3.73 -11.92 -19.90
CA VAL A 98 4.01 -10.64 -20.54
C VAL A 98 3.78 -10.81 -22.04
N THR A 99 2.51 -10.78 -22.45
CA THR A 99 2.14 -10.88 -23.89
C THR A 99 2.27 -9.54 -24.61
N GLY A 100 2.24 -8.42 -23.86
CA GLY A 100 2.25 -7.07 -24.42
C GLY A 100 0.88 -6.60 -24.92
N GLU A 101 -0.06 -7.52 -25.12
CA GLU A 101 -1.45 -7.24 -25.47
C GLU A 101 -2.27 -6.96 -24.21
N TRP A 102 -2.94 -5.81 -24.19
CA TRP A 102 -3.82 -5.39 -23.10
C TRP A 102 -5.26 -5.39 -23.58
N THR A 103 -6.12 -6.09 -22.85
CA THR A 103 -7.56 -6.04 -23.07
C THR A 103 -8.13 -4.67 -22.70
N GLU A 104 -9.31 -4.35 -23.25
CA GLU A 104 -9.99 -3.09 -22.95
C GLU A 104 -10.28 -2.95 -21.44
N LEU A 105 -10.63 -4.05 -20.77
CA LEU A 105 -10.89 -4.06 -19.34
C LEU A 105 -9.63 -3.72 -18.51
N GLU A 106 -8.44 -4.19 -18.93
CA GLU A 106 -7.19 -3.82 -18.28
C GLU A 106 -6.87 -2.33 -18.45
N ARG A 107 -7.11 -1.81 -19.65
CA ARG A 107 -6.92 -0.39 -19.97
C ARG A 107 -7.88 0.48 -19.14
N GLU A 108 -9.15 0.08 -19.05
CA GLU A 108 -10.19 0.77 -18.27
C GLU A 108 -9.81 0.84 -16.79
N TYR A 109 -9.47 -0.28 -16.15
CA TYR A 109 -9.07 -0.28 -14.73
C TYR A 109 -7.82 0.55 -14.47
N CYS A 110 -6.83 0.46 -15.36
CA CYS A 110 -5.60 1.24 -15.24
C CYS A 110 -5.87 2.74 -15.37
N SER A 111 -6.61 3.17 -16.40
CA SER A 111 -7.01 4.57 -16.61
C SER A 111 -7.83 5.10 -15.44
N LYS A 112 -8.80 4.33 -14.94
CA LYS A 112 -9.64 4.72 -13.80
C LYS A 112 -8.80 5.02 -12.55
N LEU A 113 -7.87 4.14 -12.19
CA LEU A 113 -7.00 4.34 -11.02
C LEU A 113 -6.00 5.48 -11.23
N LEU A 114 -5.48 5.62 -12.45
CA LEU A 114 -4.58 6.71 -12.79
C LEU A 114 -5.27 8.08 -12.68
N LYS A 115 -6.49 8.21 -13.22
CA LYS A 115 -7.32 9.42 -13.08
C LYS A 115 -7.57 9.78 -11.63
N ASP A 116 -8.00 8.80 -10.83
CA ASP A 116 -8.24 9.00 -9.40
C ASP A 116 -6.97 9.48 -8.69
N TYR A 117 -5.83 8.81 -8.91
CA TYR A 117 -4.55 9.22 -8.34
C TYR A 117 -4.15 10.64 -8.76
N LEU A 118 -4.19 10.97 -10.06
CA LEU A 118 -3.79 12.28 -10.58
C LEU A 118 -4.68 13.40 -10.03
N SER A 119 -6.00 13.15 -9.91
CA SER A 119 -6.95 14.10 -9.33
C SER A 119 -6.66 14.44 -7.86
N LYS A 120 -6.11 13.48 -7.11
CA LYS A 120 -5.67 13.65 -5.72
C LYS A 120 -4.28 14.28 -5.64
N ALA A 121 -3.38 13.93 -6.55
CA ALA A 121 -1.99 14.39 -6.55
C ALA A 121 -1.89 15.87 -6.96
N LYS A 122 -2.60 16.26 -8.03
CA LYS A 122 -2.62 17.63 -8.57
C LYS A 122 -1.22 18.20 -8.83
N VAL A 123 -0.33 17.35 -9.36
CA VAL A 123 1.04 17.71 -9.73
C VAL A 123 1.32 17.26 -11.15
N ASN A 124 2.36 17.81 -11.75
CA ASN A 124 2.86 17.36 -13.04
C ASN A 124 3.22 15.87 -12.99
N ALA A 125 3.02 15.17 -14.09
CA ALA A 125 3.33 13.76 -14.23
C ALA A 125 4.21 13.52 -15.48
N ILE A 126 5.24 12.69 -15.33
CA ILE A 126 6.07 12.21 -16.44
C ILE A 126 5.94 10.69 -16.50
N ALA A 127 5.58 10.17 -17.66
CA ALA A 127 5.42 8.74 -17.90
C ALA A 127 6.58 8.19 -18.74
N HIS A 128 7.32 7.27 -18.12
CA HIS A 128 8.44 6.56 -18.73
C HIS A 128 8.06 5.10 -18.96
N VAL A 129 7.18 4.90 -19.93
CA VAL A 129 6.48 3.64 -20.24
C VAL A 129 6.48 3.39 -21.75
N ASP A 130 6.25 2.14 -22.15
CA ASP A 130 6.14 1.69 -23.54
C ASP A 130 4.80 0.95 -23.77
N GLY A 131 4.45 0.72 -25.04
CA GLY A 131 3.28 -0.08 -25.46
C GLY A 131 1.94 0.44 -24.96
N ALA A 132 1.04 -0.45 -24.56
CA ALA A 132 -0.31 -0.09 -24.08
C ALA A 132 -0.31 0.93 -22.91
N LEU A 133 0.71 0.88 -22.03
CA LEU A 133 0.83 1.86 -20.94
C LEU A 133 1.12 3.27 -21.46
N ARG A 134 1.88 3.39 -22.56
CA ARG A 134 2.14 4.67 -23.23
C ARG A 134 0.86 5.25 -23.81
N GLU A 135 0.07 4.43 -24.50
CA GLU A 135 -1.23 4.82 -25.07
C GLU A 135 -2.19 5.31 -23.99
N ILE A 136 -2.25 4.63 -22.84
CA ILE A 136 -3.05 5.08 -21.69
C ILE A 136 -2.57 6.44 -21.20
N CYS A 137 -1.25 6.64 -21.02
CA CYS A 137 -0.71 7.90 -20.53
C CYS A 137 -0.88 9.05 -21.55
N GLU A 138 -0.82 8.75 -22.85
CA GLU A 138 -1.07 9.71 -23.93
C GLU A 138 -2.52 10.20 -23.91
N HIS A 139 -3.47 9.27 -23.78
CA HIS A 139 -4.90 9.59 -23.67
C HIS A 139 -5.22 10.49 -22.47
N GLU A 140 -4.48 10.33 -21.37
CA GLU A 140 -4.60 11.18 -20.17
C GLU A 140 -3.79 12.48 -20.23
N ASN A 141 -3.23 12.84 -21.40
CA ASN A 141 -2.39 14.03 -21.63
C ASN A 141 -1.18 14.14 -20.69
N ILE A 142 -0.55 13.01 -20.36
CA ILE A 142 0.64 12.96 -19.50
C ILE A 142 1.90 13.15 -20.34
N THR A 143 2.88 13.90 -19.81
CA THR A 143 4.17 14.08 -20.47
C THR A 143 4.90 12.73 -20.64
N LEU A 144 5.07 12.27 -21.86
CA LEU A 144 5.74 11.00 -22.17
C LEU A 144 7.25 11.20 -22.36
N THR A 145 8.07 10.24 -21.93
CA THR A 145 9.47 10.18 -22.39
C THR A 145 9.56 9.55 -23.79
N LYS A 146 10.76 9.54 -24.39
CA LYS A 146 11.02 8.76 -25.62
C LYS A 146 10.76 7.27 -25.40
N GLU A 147 10.43 6.55 -26.46
CA GLU A 147 10.23 5.10 -26.47
C GLU A 147 11.52 4.33 -26.18
N ASN A 148 11.40 3.02 -26.01
CA ASN A 148 12.50 2.12 -25.63
C ASN A 148 13.10 2.60 -24.32
N ILE A 149 12.32 2.45 -23.25
CA ILE A 149 12.59 2.96 -21.90
C ILE A 149 13.96 2.54 -21.32
N MET A 150 14.54 1.45 -21.82
CA MET A 150 15.86 0.98 -21.39
C MET A 150 17.02 1.60 -22.18
N SER A 151 16.75 2.30 -23.29
CA SER A 151 17.76 2.96 -24.11
C SER A 151 18.37 4.17 -23.40
N LYS A 152 19.65 4.43 -23.64
CA LYS A 152 20.34 5.61 -23.10
C LYS A 152 19.66 6.92 -23.51
N VAL A 153 19.08 6.96 -24.70
CA VAL A 153 18.36 8.13 -25.23
C VAL A 153 17.09 8.40 -24.43
N SER A 154 16.27 7.37 -24.17
CA SER A 154 15.06 7.52 -23.36
C SER A 154 15.36 7.83 -21.89
N LEU A 155 16.39 7.20 -21.32
CA LEU A 155 16.82 7.48 -19.95
C LEU A 155 17.34 8.91 -19.77
N LYS A 156 18.04 9.46 -20.77
CA LYS A 156 18.47 10.87 -20.77
C LYS A 156 17.31 11.84 -20.93
N ASP A 157 16.34 11.50 -21.79
CA ASP A 157 15.10 12.27 -21.93
C ASP A 157 14.28 12.31 -20.63
N LEU A 158 14.24 11.20 -19.88
CA LEU A 158 13.67 11.18 -18.52
C LEU A 158 14.39 12.14 -17.57
N GLU A 159 15.72 12.08 -17.53
CA GLU A 159 16.56 12.94 -16.68
C GLU A 159 16.35 14.44 -17.00
N GLU A 160 16.31 14.79 -18.29
CA GLU A 160 16.11 16.16 -18.78
C GLU A 160 14.73 16.69 -18.42
N LYS A 161 13.65 15.95 -18.71
CA LYS A 161 12.27 16.37 -18.41
C LYS A 161 12.02 16.55 -16.92
N ILE A 162 12.60 15.68 -16.07
CA ILE A 162 12.52 15.84 -14.62
C ILE A 162 13.19 17.14 -14.20
N ARG A 163 14.39 17.41 -14.71
CA ARG A 163 15.17 18.61 -14.38
C ARG A 163 14.43 19.87 -14.80
N GLU A 164 13.87 19.89 -16.02
CA GLU A 164 13.07 21.01 -16.53
C GLU A 164 11.82 21.25 -15.69
N THR A 165 11.07 20.19 -15.40
CA THR A 165 9.82 20.29 -14.61
C THR A 165 10.07 20.80 -13.20
N LEU A 166 11.20 20.43 -12.59
CA LEU A 166 11.55 20.82 -11.22
C LEU A 166 12.37 22.11 -11.14
N LYS A 167 12.86 22.67 -12.26
CA LYS A 167 13.80 23.79 -12.28
C LYS A 167 13.30 24.99 -11.47
N ASP A 168 12.08 25.42 -11.77
CA ASP A 168 11.49 26.65 -11.22
C ASP A 168 10.55 26.40 -10.02
N LEU A 169 10.45 25.14 -9.56
CA LEU A 169 9.60 24.81 -8.42
C LEU A 169 10.35 25.01 -7.10
N GLU A 170 9.71 25.71 -6.16
CA GLU A 170 10.22 25.85 -4.81
C GLU A 170 10.25 24.50 -4.09
N TYR A 171 11.25 24.35 -3.21
CA TYR A 171 11.34 23.18 -2.35
C TYR A 171 10.11 23.07 -1.47
N SER A 172 9.59 21.85 -1.33
CA SER A 172 8.50 21.54 -0.42
C SER A 172 8.92 20.40 0.48
N GLU A 173 8.65 20.55 1.77
CA GLU A 173 8.90 19.50 2.74
C GLU A 173 7.97 18.31 2.46
N VAL A 174 8.57 17.12 2.38
CA VAL A 174 7.87 15.85 2.28
C VAL A 174 8.21 15.04 3.51
N GLU A 175 7.16 14.58 4.19
CA GLU A 175 7.27 13.84 5.43
C GLU A 175 8.12 12.58 5.24
N GLN A 176 9.22 12.43 5.99
CA GLN A 176 10.21 11.38 5.74
C GLN A 176 9.66 9.95 5.90
N ASP A 177 8.68 9.78 6.78
CA ASP A 177 8.04 8.49 7.07
C ASP A 177 6.76 8.24 6.27
N TYR A 178 6.45 9.07 5.25
CA TYR A 178 5.21 8.99 4.48
C TYR A 178 4.91 7.58 4.00
N LYS A 179 5.94 6.81 3.60
CA LYS A 179 5.78 5.44 3.08
C LYS A 179 5.08 4.54 4.08
N ILE A 180 5.47 4.61 5.35
CA ILE A 180 4.88 3.81 6.43
C ILE A 180 3.45 4.27 6.72
N ARG A 181 3.22 5.58 6.71
CA ARG A 181 1.88 6.16 6.88
C ARG A 181 0.92 5.74 5.78
N LYS A 182 1.36 5.76 4.52
CA LYS A 182 0.55 5.31 3.38
C LYS A 182 0.28 3.80 3.39
N ILE A 183 1.22 2.98 3.88
CA ILE A 183 0.95 1.55 4.14
C ILE A 183 -0.13 1.42 5.23
N CYS A 184 -0.05 2.19 6.32
CA CYS A 184 -1.05 2.19 7.39
C CYS A 184 -2.43 2.59 6.88
N ASP A 185 -2.53 3.70 6.16
CA ASP A 185 -3.79 4.17 5.59
C ASP A 185 -4.40 3.15 4.62
N PHE A 186 -3.57 2.55 3.76
CA PHE A 186 -4.03 1.52 2.82
C PHE A 186 -4.55 0.27 3.55
N GLN A 187 -3.84 -0.17 4.58
CA GLN A 187 -4.19 -1.37 5.35
C GLN A 187 -5.44 -1.17 6.20
N PHE A 188 -5.49 -0.11 7.00
CA PHE A 188 -6.51 0.08 8.02
C PHE A 188 -7.62 1.08 7.61
N GLY A 189 -7.37 1.96 6.65
CA GLY A 189 -8.34 2.96 6.19
C GLY A 189 -7.74 4.36 6.12
N LYS A 190 -8.34 5.22 5.30
CA LYS A 190 -7.88 6.60 5.10
C LYS A 190 -7.79 7.34 6.43
N GLY A 191 -6.60 7.83 6.78
CA GLY A 191 -6.37 8.60 8.00
C GLY A 191 -6.00 7.77 9.23
N ALA A 192 -5.98 6.43 9.14
CA ALA A 192 -5.53 5.53 10.20
C ALA A 192 -4.11 5.86 10.69
N SER A 193 -3.23 6.31 9.78
CA SER A 193 -1.86 6.69 10.11
C SER A 193 -1.77 7.84 11.11
N LYS A 194 -2.76 8.75 11.16
CA LYS A 194 -2.78 9.86 12.12
C LYS A 194 -3.02 9.39 13.56
N PHE A 195 -3.72 8.27 13.72
CA PHE A 195 -3.98 7.64 15.02
C PHE A 195 -2.80 6.75 15.43
N LEU A 196 -2.30 5.90 14.52
CA LEU A 196 -1.19 5.00 14.85
C LEU A 196 0.14 5.74 15.01
N PHE A 197 0.34 6.84 14.28
CA PHE A 197 1.57 7.63 14.27
C PHE A 197 1.26 9.13 14.47
N PRO A 198 0.81 9.56 15.66
CA PRO A 198 0.45 10.96 15.92
C PRO A 198 1.66 11.92 15.85
N GLN A 199 2.86 11.38 15.83
CA GLN A 199 4.13 12.10 15.78
C GLN A 199 5.16 11.31 14.95
N ASN A 200 6.37 11.84 14.86
CA ASN A 200 7.46 11.24 14.09
C ASN A 200 7.81 9.83 14.58
N ILE A 201 7.96 8.89 13.64
CA ILE A 201 8.34 7.51 13.96
C ILE A 201 9.85 7.31 13.82
N LYS A 202 10.38 6.35 14.58
CA LYS A 202 11.74 5.81 14.39
C LYS A 202 11.66 4.38 13.92
N MET A 203 12.42 4.04 12.88
CA MET A 203 12.53 2.66 12.39
C MET A 203 13.82 2.01 12.88
N ARG A 204 13.73 0.77 13.36
CA ARG A 204 14.89 -0.10 13.65
C ARG A 204 14.67 -1.44 12.94
N GLY A 205 15.35 -1.64 11.81
CA GLY A 205 15.04 -2.76 10.92
C GLY A 205 13.61 -2.66 10.40
N ASN A 206 12.77 -3.65 10.72
CA ASN A 206 11.35 -3.64 10.38
C ASN A 206 10.44 -3.13 11.51
N GLN A 207 10.98 -2.84 12.70
CA GLN A 207 10.20 -2.37 13.84
C GLN A 207 10.00 -0.85 13.78
N ILE A 208 8.82 -0.40 14.20
CA ILE A 208 8.40 1.01 14.19
C ILE A 208 8.14 1.45 15.63
N PHE A 209 8.78 2.54 16.03
CA PHE A 209 8.76 3.06 17.39
C PHE A 209 8.20 4.49 17.46
N LEU A 210 7.45 4.77 18.53
CA LEU A 210 7.10 6.10 19.02
C LEU A 210 7.72 6.28 20.41
N ASP A 211 8.52 7.32 20.63
CA ASP A 211 9.17 7.60 21.93
C ASP A 211 9.85 6.40 22.61
N ASN A 212 10.49 5.55 21.80
CA ASN A 212 11.16 4.30 22.18
C ASN A 212 10.25 3.11 22.54
N GLU A 213 8.93 3.25 22.42
CA GLU A 213 7.99 2.13 22.51
C GLU A 213 7.63 1.60 21.12
N GLN A 214 7.68 0.28 20.93
CA GLN A 214 7.34 -0.33 19.64
C GLN A 214 5.82 -0.37 19.47
N VAL A 215 5.33 0.23 18.39
CA VAL A 215 3.89 0.27 18.08
C VAL A 215 3.49 -0.67 16.95
N ALA A 216 4.41 -0.94 16.02
CA ALA A 216 4.18 -1.85 14.91
C ALA A 216 5.49 -2.45 14.39
N ALA A 217 5.37 -3.39 13.45
CA ALA A 217 6.48 -3.85 12.61
C ALA A 217 6.00 -4.15 11.19
N LEU A 218 6.82 -3.86 10.18
CA LEU A 218 6.59 -4.34 8.82
C LEU A 218 6.80 -5.86 8.76
N ASN A 219 5.80 -6.56 8.26
CA ASN A 219 5.87 -7.99 8.04
C ASN A 219 6.40 -8.32 6.64
N ARG A 220 6.69 -9.60 6.39
CA ARG A 220 7.21 -10.10 5.10
C ARG A 220 6.29 -9.85 3.90
N HIS A 221 5.02 -9.52 4.14
CA HIS A 221 4.02 -9.25 3.12
C HIS A 221 3.78 -7.75 2.92
N GLY A 222 4.64 -6.87 3.44
CA GLY A 222 4.58 -5.42 3.24
C GLY A 222 3.54 -4.69 4.11
N TYR A 223 2.88 -5.39 5.03
CA TYR A 223 1.87 -4.83 5.92
C TYR A 223 2.37 -4.66 7.35
N LEU A 224 1.67 -3.85 8.13
CA LEU A 224 1.93 -3.60 9.54
C LEU A 224 1.33 -4.70 10.42
N SER A 225 2.18 -5.24 11.28
CA SER A 225 1.86 -6.09 12.41
C SER A 225 1.84 -5.22 13.67
N LEU A 226 0.71 -5.07 14.34
CA LEU A 226 0.58 -4.23 15.53
C LEU A 226 1.22 -4.88 16.77
N THR A 227 1.66 -4.05 17.70
CA THR A 227 1.85 -4.40 19.12
C THR A 227 0.57 -4.04 19.91
N LEU A 228 0.52 -4.36 21.21
CA LEU A 228 -0.61 -3.90 22.06
C LEU A 228 -0.71 -2.38 22.04
N LYS A 229 0.42 -1.67 22.20
CA LYS A 229 0.46 -0.22 22.13
C LYS A 229 -0.06 0.32 20.80
N GLY A 230 0.32 -0.30 19.68
CA GLY A 230 -0.22 0.06 18.37
C GLY A 230 -1.72 -0.18 18.27
N GLY A 231 -2.23 -1.27 18.85
CA GLY A 231 -3.66 -1.53 18.95
C GLY A 231 -4.39 -0.49 19.81
N GLU A 232 -3.81 -0.06 20.92
CA GLU A 232 -4.35 1.02 21.76
C GLU A 232 -4.44 2.35 21.01
N LEU A 233 -3.38 2.74 20.31
CA LEU A 233 -3.36 3.98 19.52
C LEU A 233 -4.36 3.95 18.36
N LEU A 234 -4.52 2.80 17.72
CA LEU A 234 -5.40 2.65 16.56
C LEU A 234 -6.86 2.36 16.92
N ARG A 235 -7.14 2.01 18.18
CA ARG A 235 -8.50 1.70 18.64
C ARG A 235 -9.50 2.82 18.31
N ASP A 236 -9.11 4.07 18.57
CA ASP A 236 -10.00 5.23 18.42
C ASP A 236 -10.27 5.58 16.95
N PHE A 237 -9.51 5.01 16.01
CA PHE A 237 -9.86 5.06 14.59
C PHE A 237 -11.15 4.28 14.28
N GLY A 238 -11.52 3.31 15.13
CA GLY A 238 -12.84 2.66 15.09
C GLY A 238 -13.02 1.61 14.00
N SER A 239 -11.94 0.93 13.60
CA SER A 239 -11.99 -0.11 12.55
C SER A 239 -11.08 -1.29 12.89
N TYR A 240 -11.41 -2.47 12.36
CA TYR A 240 -10.73 -3.74 12.63
C TYR A 240 -10.83 -4.19 14.10
N LEU A 241 -11.93 -3.82 14.76
CA LEU A 241 -12.21 -4.14 16.15
C LEU A 241 -12.98 -5.47 16.27
N VAL A 242 -12.62 -6.25 17.29
CA VAL A 242 -13.34 -7.47 17.69
C VAL A 242 -13.55 -7.45 19.20
N GLU A 243 -14.81 -7.45 19.62
CA GLU A 243 -15.21 -7.50 21.02
C GLU A 243 -15.42 -8.96 21.46
N ILE A 244 -14.84 -9.31 22.61
CA ILE A 244 -14.92 -10.66 23.19
C ILE A 244 -15.55 -10.65 24.58
N SER A 245 -16.07 -11.81 25.01
CA SER A 245 -16.80 -11.96 26.28
C SER A 245 -15.94 -12.33 27.49
N PHE A 246 -14.65 -12.63 27.29
CA PHE A 246 -13.72 -12.98 28.37
C PHE A 246 -12.29 -12.59 28.01
N LEU A 247 -11.43 -12.47 29.03
CA LEU A 247 -10.01 -12.19 28.82
C LEU A 247 -9.29 -13.48 28.35
N PRO A 248 -8.56 -13.47 27.21
CA PRO A 248 -8.02 -14.69 26.62
C PRO A 248 -6.79 -15.19 27.39
N GLU A 249 -6.84 -16.45 27.83
CA GLU A 249 -5.72 -17.13 28.49
C GLU A 249 -4.71 -17.71 27.50
N THR A 250 -5.12 -17.96 26.27
CA THR A 250 -4.28 -18.50 25.19
C THR A 250 -4.16 -17.48 24.05
N ASN A 251 -3.33 -17.82 23.04
CA ASN A 251 -3.20 -16.99 21.85
C ASN A 251 -4.30 -17.26 20.80
N ASN A 252 -5.32 -18.05 21.13
CA ASN A 252 -6.38 -18.45 20.21
C ASN A 252 -7.72 -17.96 20.76
N ILE A 253 -8.47 -17.22 19.94
CA ILE A 253 -9.84 -16.81 20.25
C ILE A 253 -10.77 -17.60 19.33
N PHE A 254 -11.71 -18.31 19.93
CA PHE A 254 -12.73 -19.07 19.23
C PHE A 254 -13.99 -18.24 19.04
N CYS A 255 -14.79 -18.55 18.00
CA CYS A 255 -16.01 -17.80 17.68
C CYS A 255 -16.99 -17.72 18.86
N SER A 256 -17.05 -18.75 19.72
CA SER A 256 -17.91 -18.78 20.90
C SER A 256 -17.61 -17.67 21.92
N GLY A 257 -16.42 -17.06 21.85
CA GLY A 257 -16.02 -15.94 22.71
C GLY A 257 -16.20 -14.58 22.07
N ILE A 258 -16.69 -14.49 20.84
CA ILE A 258 -16.84 -13.22 20.10
C ILE A 258 -18.26 -12.68 20.29
N ILE A 259 -18.36 -11.44 20.75
CA ILE A 259 -19.62 -10.70 20.90
C ILE A 259 -19.93 -9.93 19.62
N LYS A 260 -18.92 -9.22 19.10
CA LYS A 260 -19.05 -8.34 17.92
C LYS A 260 -17.73 -8.29 17.17
N ALA A 261 -17.79 -8.15 15.84
CA ALA A 261 -16.62 -7.92 15.01
C ALA A 261 -16.99 -6.99 13.85
N ASP A 262 -16.07 -6.12 13.44
CA ASP A 262 -16.30 -5.22 12.31
C ASP A 262 -16.47 -5.99 11.00
N SER A 263 -17.49 -5.63 10.23
CA SER A 263 -17.83 -6.29 8.95
C SER A 263 -16.77 -6.10 7.87
N VAL A 264 -15.84 -5.15 8.04
CA VAL A 264 -14.72 -4.91 7.12
C VAL A 264 -13.62 -5.98 7.22
N ILE A 265 -13.55 -6.70 8.36
CA ILE A 265 -12.50 -7.68 8.62
C ILE A 265 -12.58 -8.82 7.61
N ARG A 266 -11.44 -9.16 7.01
CA ARG A 266 -11.26 -10.32 6.13
C ARG A 266 -10.18 -11.26 6.70
N PRO A 267 -10.21 -12.54 6.32
CA PRO A 267 -9.15 -13.48 6.70
C PRO A 267 -7.74 -12.94 6.37
N GLY A 268 -6.84 -13.01 7.33
CA GLY A 268 -5.47 -12.52 7.25
C GLY A 268 -5.28 -11.06 7.66
N ASP A 269 -6.37 -10.29 7.83
CA ASP A 269 -6.27 -8.91 8.33
C ASP A 269 -5.77 -8.88 9.77
N GLU A 270 -5.08 -7.78 10.09
CA GLU A 270 -4.67 -7.45 11.45
C GLU A 270 -5.88 -6.92 12.23
N VAL A 271 -6.14 -7.45 13.43
CA VAL A 271 -7.31 -7.10 14.25
C VAL A 271 -6.91 -6.68 15.66
N ILE A 272 -7.71 -5.78 16.23
CA ILE A 272 -7.59 -5.28 17.59
C ILE A 272 -8.71 -5.91 18.42
N VAL A 273 -8.34 -6.57 19.51
CA VAL A 273 -9.26 -7.33 20.35
C VAL A 273 -9.57 -6.56 21.61
N LEU A 274 -10.86 -6.36 21.86
CA LEU A 274 -11.40 -5.58 22.96
C LEU A 274 -12.12 -6.47 23.97
N TYR A 275 -11.87 -6.23 25.25
CA TYR A 275 -12.66 -6.77 26.35
C TYR A 275 -12.99 -5.63 27.31
N ASN A 276 -14.27 -5.45 27.65
CA ASN A 276 -14.76 -4.31 28.44
C ASN A 276 -14.27 -2.96 27.90
N ASN A 277 -14.28 -2.80 26.58
CA ASN A 277 -13.80 -1.60 25.90
C ASN A 277 -12.32 -1.26 26.19
N GLU A 278 -11.48 -2.25 26.53
CA GLU A 278 -10.02 -2.10 26.59
C GLU A 278 -9.33 -3.02 25.59
N VAL A 279 -8.21 -2.58 25.02
CA VAL A 279 -7.39 -3.41 24.14
C VAL A 279 -6.71 -4.51 24.98
N VAL A 280 -7.07 -5.75 24.70
CA VAL A 280 -6.51 -6.92 25.39
C VAL A 280 -5.68 -7.81 24.48
N GLY A 281 -5.74 -7.59 23.17
CA GLY A 281 -4.95 -8.36 22.20
C GLY A 281 -4.87 -7.71 20.83
N VAL A 282 -3.84 -8.10 20.09
CA VAL A 282 -3.74 -7.85 18.65
C VAL A 282 -3.32 -9.14 17.96
N GLY A 283 -3.86 -9.39 16.77
CA GLY A 283 -3.67 -10.66 16.09
C GLY A 283 -4.09 -10.65 14.64
N LYS A 284 -4.18 -11.84 14.06
CA LYS A 284 -4.67 -12.04 12.71
C LYS A 284 -6.04 -12.70 12.73
N ALA A 285 -6.95 -12.15 11.93
CA ALA A 285 -8.23 -12.78 11.65
C ALA A 285 -8.02 -14.08 10.86
N ILE A 286 -8.70 -15.15 11.28
CA ILE A 286 -8.81 -16.41 10.54
C ILE A 286 -10.10 -16.43 9.70
N LEU A 287 -11.15 -15.81 10.23
CA LEU A 287 -12.46 -15.68 9.59
C LEU A 287 -12.74 -14.21 9.23
N SER A 288 -13.74 -13.95 8.39
CA SER A 288 -14.28 -12.60 8.24
C SER A 288 -15.03 -12.17 9.50
N GLY A 289 -15.19 -10.87 9.73
CA GLY A 289 -15.91 -10.36 10.91
C GLY A 289 -17.35 -10.90 11.00
N GLU A 290 -18.02 -11.06 9.85
CA GLU A 290 -19.38 -11.64 9.80
C GLU A 290 -19.40 -13.12 10.22
N GLU A 291 -18.45 -13.92 9.73
CA GLU A 291 -18.32 -15.33 10.12
C GLU A 291 -17.94 -15.49 11.59
N MET A 292 -17.08 -14.60 12.12
CA MET A 292 -16.69 -14.60 13.54
C MET A 292 -17.91 -14.53 14.47
N VAL A 293 -18.91 -13.71 14.13
CA VAL A 293 -20.12 -13.50 14.93
C VAL A 293 -21.16 -14.60 14.68
N LYS A 294 -21.32 -15.06 13.43
CA LYS A 294 -22.35 -16.05 13.07
C LYS A 294 -21.98 -17.50 13.43
N ALA A 295 -20.69 -17.82 13.44
CA ALA A 295 -20.23 -19.18 13.67
C ALA A 295 -20.29 -19.57 15.16
N LYS A 296 -20.82 -20.77 15.45
CA LYS A 296 -20.90 -21.29 16.85
C LYS A 296 -19.59 -21.89 17.37
N LYS A 297 -18.68 -22.27 16.48
CA LYS A 297 -17.39 -22.92 16.80
C LYS A 297 -16.35 -22.60 15.73
N GLY A 298 -15.08 -22.79 16.07
CA GLY A 298 -13.95 -22.57 15.17
C GLY A 298 -13.00 -21.50 15.69
N LEU A 299 -11.75 -21.55 15.23
CA LEU A 299 -10.76 -20.53 15.54
C LEU A 299 -11.07 -19.26 14.73
N ALA A 300 -11.28 -18.14 15.41
CA ALA A 300 -11.60 -16.87 14.79
C ALA A 300 -10.38 -15.96 14.66
N ILE A 301 -9.53 -15.91 15.68
CA ILE A 301 -8.37 -15.01 15.73
C ILE A 301 -7.17 -15.74 16.32
N ALA A 302 -6.02 -15.60 15.66
CA ALA A 302 -4.72 -15.98 16.19
C ALA A 302 -3.99 -14.74 16.72
N LEU A 303 -3.92 -14.59 18.03
CA LEU A 303 -3.26 -13.49 18.73
C LEU A 303 -1.74 -13.57 18.56
N ARG A 304 -1.15 -12.40 18.31
CA ARG A 304 0.31 -12.23 18.36
C ARG A 304 0.72 -11.76 19.75
N HIS A 305 0.11 -10.67 20.22
CA HIS A 305 0.32 -10.12 21.56
C HIS A 305 -1.02 -10.11 22.30
N ARG A 306 -0.97 -10.36 23.61
CA ARG A 306 -2.13 -10.24 24.51
C ARG A 306 -1.70 -9.66 25.83
N ARG A 307 -2.60 -8.95 26.50
CA ARG A 307 -2.43 -8.56 27.90
C ARG A 307 -2.40 -9.85 28.72
N LYS A 308 -1.35 -10.03 29.52
CA LYS A 308 -1.28 -11.14 30.46
C LYS A 308 -2.12 -10.76 31.69
N CYS A 309 -2.95 -11.68 32.17
CA CYS A 309 -3.54 -11.54 33.49
C CYS A 309 -2.40 -11.41 34.50
N ALA A 310 -2.51 -10.46 35.45
CA ALA A 310 -1.69 -10.54 36.65
C ALA A 310 -2.01 -11.87 37.32
N ARG A 311 -0.97 -12.66 37.62
CA ARG A 311 -1.12 -13.88 38.42
C ARG A 311 -1.29 -13.51 39.88
#